data_AF-A0A9N9DTK0-F1
#
_entry.id   AF-A0A9N9DTK0-F1
#
_cell.length_a   1.000
_cell.length_b   1.000
_cell.length_c   1.000
_cell.angle_alpha   90.00
_cell.angle_beta   90.00
_cell.angle_gamma   90.00
#
_symmetry.space_group_name_H-M   'P 1'
#
loop_
_entity.id
_entity.type
_entity.pdbx_description
1 polymer ?
#
loop_
_entity_poly.entity_id
_entity_poly.type
_entity_poly.pdbx_seq_one_letter_code
_entity_poly.pdbx_strand_id
1 'polypeptide(L)'
;LRNFSGHRVVALKELKNYKYNILEFIKAIKDITIDWFYSSCITGFFGISKNPSTQNHIIVMESCNNTIHSFLSDVFLKIGWESKAELLYQIIE
;
A
#
# COMPACT_ATOMS: atom_id res chain seq x y z
N LEU A 1 1.05 21.80 7.12
CA LEU A 1 1.12 21.30 5.73
C LEU A 1 2.59 21.04 5.41
N ARG A 2 3.01 19.80 5.22
CA ARG A 2 4.40 19.51 4.83
C ARG A 2 4.56 19.89 3.35
N ASN A 3 5.37 20.91 3.08
CA ASN A 3 5.83 21.23 1.72
C ASN A 3 6.85 20.17 1.30
N PHE A 4 6.60 19.50 0.18
CA PHE A 4 7.54 18.55 -0.40
C PHE A 4 7.91 19.03 -1.80
N SER A 5 9.12 19.55 -1.95
CA SER A 5 9.75 19.90 -3.23
C SER A 5 10.34 18.64 -3.86
N GLY A 6 9.52 17.91 -4.62
CA GLY A 6 9.97 16.75 -5.41
C GLY A 6 8.79 16.07 -6.12
N HIS A 7 9.01 15.63 -7.36
CA HIS A 7 8.03 14.80 -8.08
C HIS A 7 8.01 13.41 -7.42
N ARG A 8 6.92 13.08 -6.72
CA ARG A 8 6.73 11.75 -6.12
C ARG A 8 5.94 10.89 -7.09
N VAL A 9 6.50 9.74 -7.48
CA VAL A 9 5.77 8.75 -8.28
C VAL A 9 4.71 8.12 -7.38
N VAL A 10 3.46 8.11 -7.84
CA VAL A 10 2.33 7.57 -7.10
C VAL A 10 1.63 6.50 -7.95
N ALA A 11 1.08 5.50 -7.29
CA ALA A 11 0.20 4.53 -7.90
C ALA A 11 -1.26 4.99 -7.74
N LEU A 12 -2.04 4.90 -8.83
CA LEU A 12 -3.46 5.21 -8.86
C LEU A 12 -4.27 3.95 -9.12
N LYS A 13 -5.14 3.58 -8.18
CA LYS A 13 -6.03 2.41 -8.32
C LYS A 13 -7.49 2.85 -8.36
N GLU A 14 -8.11 2.76 -9.53
CA GLU A 14 -9.53 3.05 -9.71
C GLU A 14 -10.41 1.87 -9.29
N LEU A 15 -11.37 2.13 -8.40
CA LEU A 15 -12.32 1.13 -7.91
C LEU A 15 -13.58 1.16 -8.78
N LYS A 16 -13.66 0.25 -9.75
CA LYS A 16 -14.73 0.23 -10.78
C LYS A 16 -16.11 -0.23 -10.28
N ASN A 17 -16.25 -0.59 -8.99
CA ASN A 17 -17.49 -1.17 -8.49
C ASN A 17 -17.81 -0.65 -7.08
N TYR A 18 -19.09 -0.34 -6.83
CA TYR A 18 -19.63 0.17 -5.55
C TYR A 18 -19.62 -0.86 -4.42
N LYS A 19 -19.19 -2.10 -4.71
CA LYS A 19 -19.11 -3.20 -3.75
C LYS A 19 -18.16 -2.92 -2.57
N TYR A 20 -17.22 -2.00 -2.74
CA TYR A 20 -16.28 -1.62 -1.70
C TYR A 20 -16.78 -0.37 -0.97
N ASN A 21 -17.10 -0.53 0.30
CA ASN A 21 -17.37 0.60 1.17
C ASN A 21 -16.04 1.35 1.41
N ILE A 22 -15.86 2.47 0.71
CA ILE A 22 -14.65 3.29 0.82
C ILE A 22 -14.41 3.76 2.26
N LEU A 23 -15.47 3.92 3.06
CA LEU A 23 -15.36 4.30 4.47
C LEU A 23 -14.75 3.16 5.31
N GLU A 24 -15.15 1.91 5.07
CA GLU A 24 -14.54 0.75 5.72
C GLU A 24 -13.06 0.63 5.36
N PHE A 25 -12.72 0.85 4.09
CA PHE A 25 -11.32 0.86 3.64
C PHE A 25 -10.49 1.95 4.32
N ILE A 26 -10.99 3.20 4.39
CA ILE A 26 -10.31 4.29 5.09
C ILE A 26 -10.16 3.97 6.58
N LYS A 27 -11.20 3.40 7.20
CA LYS A 27 -11.18 3.02 8.60
C LYS A 27 -10.11 1.96 8.86
N ALA A 28 -10.05 0.91 8.05
CA ALA A 28 -9.03 -0.12 8.13
C ALA A 28 -7.62 0.47 8.00
N ILE A 29 -7.37 1.35 7.02
CA ILE A 29 -6.07 2.01 6.89
C ILE A 29 -5.73 2.82 8.15
N LYS A 30 -6.68 3.62 8.66
CA LYS A 30 -6.44 4.43 9.85
C LYS A 30 -6.08 3.57 11.06
N ASP A 31 -6.87 2.53 11.32
CA ASP A 31 -6.66 1.61 12.43
C ASP A 31 -5.27 0.98 12.36
N ILE A 32 -4.81 0.62 11.15
CA ILE A 32 -3.48 0.02 10.98
C ILE A 32 -2.35 1.06 11.04
N THR A 33 -2.52 2.27 10.51
CA THR A 33 -1.48 3.32 10.54
C THR A 33 -1.19 3.91 11.93
N ILE A 34 -2.06 3.66 12.91
CA ILE A 34 -1.84 4.07 14.31
C ILE A 34 -0.71 3.25 14.95
N ASP A 35 -0.53 2.01 14.51
CA ASP A 35 0.55 1.15 14.95
C ASP A 35 1.83 1.42 14.13
N TRP A 36 2.90 1.80 14.82
CA TRP A 36 4.17 2.11 14.17
C TRP A 36 4.76 0.91 13.41
N PHE A 37 4.62 -0.30 13.94
CA PHE A 37 5.12 -1.52 13.31
C PHE A 37 4.38 -1.78 11.99
N TYR A 38 3.05 -1.75 12.01
CA TYR A 38 2.25 -1.95 10.80
C TYR A 38 2.40 -0.80 9.80
N SER A 39 2.62 0.43 10.27
CA SER A 39 2.84 1.59 9.39
C SER A 39 4.08 1.43 8.49
N SER A 40 5.08 0.67 8.94
CA SER A 40 6.31 0.40 8.18
C SER A 40 6.15 -0.72 7.14
N CYS A 41 5.18 -1.62 7.34
CA CYS A 41 4.92 -2.78 6.48
C CYS A 41 3.87 -2.49 5.39
N ILE A 42 3.21 -1.33 5.44
CA ILE A 42 2.13 -0.96 4.51
C ILE A 42 2.56 0.15 3.57
N THR A 43 2.24 -0.03 2.28
CA THR A 43 2.39 1.02 1.26
C THR A 43 1.72 2.32 1.70
N GLY A 44 2.46 3.43 1.66
CA GLY A 44 1.97 4.72 2.10
C GLY A 44 0.66 5.12 1.42
N PHE A 45 -0.38 5.39 2.21
CA PHE A 45 -1.65 5.92 1.72
C PHE A 45 -1.60 7.46 1.70
N PHE A 46 -1.92 8.07 0.57
CA PHE A 46 -1.89 9.53 0.42
C PHE A 46 -3.28 10.16 0.38
N GLY A 47 -4.30 9.42 -0.07
CA GLY A 47 -5.67 9.92 -0.07
C GLY A 47 -6.56 9.25 -1.10
N ILE A 48 -7.74 9.86 -1.31
CA ILE A 48 -8.75 9.42 -2.27
C ILE A 48 -9.06 10.57 -3.22
N SER A 49 -9.17 10.23 -4.50
CA SER A 49 -9.64 11.11 -5.57
C SER A 49 -10.84 10.48 -6.26
N LYS A 50 -11.34 11.12 -7.32
CA LYS A 50 -12.39 10.59 -8.19
C LYS A 50 -11.99 10.70 -9.65
N ASN A 51 -12.28 9.66 -10.43
CA ASN A 51 -12.20 9.74 -11.87
C ASN A 51 -13.30 10.69 -12.36
N PRO A 52 -12.99 11.79 -13.08
CA PRO A 52 -13.99 12.75 -13.50
C PRO A 52 -15.00 12.18 -14.51
N SER A 53 -14.59 11.16 -15.29
CA SER A 53 -15.44 10.55 -16.32
C SER A 53 -16.37 9.48 -15.75
N THR A 54 -15.86 8.61 -14.87
CA THR A 54 -16.62 7.45 -14.35
C THR A 54 -17.21 7.71 -12.95
N GLN A 55 -16.78 8.77 -12.27
CA GLN A 55 -17.09 9.08 -10.87
C GLN A 55 -16.64 8.01 -9.86
N ASN A 56 -15.88 7.01 -10.31
CA ASN A 56 -15.30 5.98 -9.45
C ASN A 56 -14.27 6.58 -8.51
N HIS A 57 -14.19 6.03 -7.29
CA HIS A 57 -13.15 6.37 -6.35
C HIS A 57 -11.78 5.89 -6.86
N ILE A 58 -10.77 6.76 -6.72
CA ILE A 58 -9.37 6.44 -7.00
C ILE A 58 -8.63 6.47 -5.68
N ILE A 59 -7.96 5.36 -5.32
CA ILE A 59 -7.02 5.34 -4.21
C ILE A 59 -5.66 5.87 -4.71
N VAL A 60 -5.09 6.82 -3.97
CA VAL A 60 -3.76 7.38 -4.23
C VAL A 60 -2.80 6.86 -3.17
N MET A 61 -1.76 6.17 -3.61
CA MET A 61 -0.79 5.53 -2.72
C MET A 61 0.63 5.62 -3.27
N GLU A 62 1.60 5.31 -2.41
CA GLU A 62 3.00 5.22 -2.79
C GLU A 62 3.20 4.19 -3.90
N SER A 63 3.98 4.56 -4.91
CA SER A 63 4.34 3.64 -5.98
C SER A 63 5.37 2.65 -5.45
N CYS A 64 4.99 1.38 -5.35
CA CYS A 64 5.92 0.30 -5.07
C CYS A 64 6.37 -0.31 -6.41
N ASN A 65 7.68 -0.32 -6.66
CA ASN A 65 8.23 -0.98 -7.86
C ASN A 65 8.13 -2.51 -7.79
N ASN A 66 7.86 -3.06 -6.60
CA ASN A 66 7.98 -4.47 -6.30
C ASN A 66 6.67 -4.94 -5.65
N THR A 67 6.07 -5.99 -6.20
CA THR A 67 4.99 -6.72 -5.54
C THR A 67 5.56 -7.84 -4.67
N ILE A 68 4.76 -8.34 -3.73
CA ILE A 68 5.09 -9.55 -2.96
C ILE A 68 5.42 -10.70 -3.92
N HIS A 69 4.66 -10.85 -5.02
CA HIS A 69 4.90 -11.92 -5.99
C HIS A 69 6.26 -11.80 -6.68
N SER A 70 6.62 -10.61 -7.20
CA SER A 70 7.94 -10.39 -7.81
C SER A 70 9.08 -10.53 -6.80
N PHE A 71 8.84 -10.15 -5.54
CA PHE A 71 9.81 -10.32 -4.49
C PHE A 71 10.03 -11.81 -4.16
N LEU A 72 8.96 -12.59 -4.07
CA LEU A 72 9.00 -14.04 -3.83
C LEU A 72 9.63 -14.83 -4.98
N SER A 73 9.42 -14.42 -6.23
CA SER A 73 10.01 -15.09 -7.38
C SER A 73 11.52 -14.85 -7.52
N ASP A 74 11.99 -13.65 -7.19
CA ASP A 74 13.34 -13.23 -7.59
C ASP A 74 14.30 -13.07 -6.41
N VAL A 75 13.83 -12.45 -5.34
CA VAL A 75 14.67 -12.04 -4.19
C VAL A 75 14.63 -13.10 -3.10
N PHE A 76 13.44 -13.64 -2.80
CA PHE A 76 13.26 -14.64 -1.75
C PHE A 76 14.09 -15.91 -1.99
N LEU A 77 14.27 -16.33 -3.24
CA LEU A 77 15.10 -17.49 -3.57
C LEU A 77 16.60 -17.26 -3.30
N LYS A 78 17.05 -16.00 -3.22
CA LYS A 78 18.47 -15.61 -3.11
C LYS A 78 18.92 -15.23 -1.70
N ILE A 79 17.99 -15.07 -0.75
CA ILE A 79 18.28 -14.68 0.64
C ILE A 79 18.35 -15.88 1.59
N GLY A 80 19.06 -15.71 2.70
CA GLY A 80 19.24 -16.73 3.75
C GLY A 80 17.97 -17.02 4.56
N TRP A 81 17.95 -18.15 5.27
CA TRP A 81 16.80 -18.59 6.07
C TRP A 81 16.38 -17.62 7.17
N GLU A 82 17.33 -16.94 7.81
CA GLU A 82 17.05 -15.93 8.83
C GLU A 82 16.23 -14.76 8.27
N SER A 83 16.67 -14.16 7.15
CA SER A 83 15.92 -13.09 6.47
C SER A 83 14.55 -13.57 5.97
N LYS A 84 14.42 -14.84 5.57
CA LYS A 84 13.11 -15.41 5.21
C LYS A 84 12.16 -15.49 6.40
N ALA A 85 12.67 -15.86 7.58
CA ALA A 85 11.87 -15.92 8.80
C ALA A 85 11.44 -14.52 9.26
N GLU A 86 12.32 -13.52 9.16
CA GLU A 86 12.00 -12.12 9.46
C GLU A 86 10.90 -11.56 8.54
N LEU A 87 10.98 -11.85 7.24
CA LEU A 87 9.94 -11.45 6.28
C LEU A 87 8.60 -12.14 6.57
N LEU A 88 8.63 -13.41 6.96
CA LEU A 88 7.41 -14.12 7.35
C LEU A 88 6.80 -13.49 8.61
N TYR A 89 7.62 -13.11 9.58
CA TYR A 89 7.19 -12.42 10.78
C TYR A 89 6.48 -11.09 10.45
N GLN A 90 7.03 -10.29 9.52
CA GLN A 90 6.42 -9.04 9.04
C GLN A 90 5.09 -9.23 8.30
N ILE A 91 4.77 -10.44 7.82
CA ILE A 91 3.50 -10.76 7.13
C ILE A 91 2.45 -11.31 8.11
N ILE A 92 2.88 -12.05 9.14
CA ILE A 92 1.99 -12.75 10.08
C ILE A 92 1.48 -11.83 11.18
N GLU A 93 2.34 -10.94 11.70
CA GLU A 93 1.93 -9.87 12.61
C GLU A 93 1.05 -8.86 11.86
#